data_AF-A0A929K7Y2-F1
#
_entry.id   AF-A0A929K7Y2-F1
#
_cell.length_a   1.000
_cell.length_b   1.000
_cell.length_c   1.000
_cell.angle_alpha   90.00
_cell.angle_beta   90.00
_cell.angle_gamma   90.00
#
_symmetry.space_group_name_H-M   'P 1'
#
loop_
_entity.id
_entity.type
_entity.pdbx_description
1 polymer ?
#
loop_
_entity_poly.entity_id
_entity_poly.type
_entity_poly.pdbx_seq_one_letter_code
_entity_poly.pdbx_strand_id
1 'polypeptide(L)'
;MKTEERYNGWANYETWCVKLWIDNEESSYNYWLERAKEILEEKVDVITLTLADELKEGHEEAMEDACIAEVGVFTDLLNSALGEVNWYEIAESILKEASE
;
A
#
# COMPACT_ATOMS: atom_id res chain seq x y z
N MET A 1 9.27 26.67 8.25
CA MET A 1 9.21 25.56 7.30
C MET A 1 9.43 24.29 8.13
N LYS A 2 8.37 23.52 8.40
CA LYS A 2 8.54 22.21 9.05
C LYS A 2 9.21 21.33 8.01
N THR A 3 10.41 20.84 8.29
CA THR A 3 10.90 19.63 7.63
C THR A 3 9.89 18.55 7.93
N GLU A 4 9.29 17.94 6.91
CA GLU A 4 8.44 16.76 7.10
C GLU A 4 9.33 15.67 7.68
N GLU A 5 9.24 15.47 8.99
CA GLU A 5 9.94 14.38 9.66
C GLU A 5 9.31 13.08 9.20
N ARG A 6 10.06 12.30 8.41
CA ARG A 6 9.64 10.96 7.97
C ARG A 6 9.34 10.09 9.19
N TYR A 7 8.29 9.30 9.12
CA TYR A 7 7.91 8.40 10.20
C TYR A 7 8.60 7.05 10.00
N ASN A 8 9.56 6.70 10.85
CA ASN A 8 10.35 5.45 10.73
C ASN A 8 10.96 5.24 9.33
N GLY A 9 11.33 6.32 8.64
CA GLY A 9 11.86 6.27 7.28
C GLY A 9 10.82 6.33 6.16
N TRP A 10 9.52 6.29 6.47
CA TRP A 10 8.40 6.39 5.53
C TRP A 10 7.85 7.82 5.45
N ALA A 11 7.11 8.14 4.38
CA ALA A 11 6.51 9.45 4.18
C ALA A 11 5.68 9.93 5.40
N ASN A 12 4.88 9.05 5.98
CA ASN A 12 4.03 9.32 7.15
C ASN A 12 3.73 8.03 7.93
N TYR A 13 2.92 8.15 8.98
CA TYR A 13 2.55 7.02 9.83
C TYR A 13 1.72 5.98 9.07
N GLU A 14 0.79 6.43 8.25
CA GLU A 14 -0.16 5.61 7.49
C GLU A 14 0.61 4.70 6.51
N THR A 15 1.56 5.28 5.78
CA THR A 15 2.44 4.54 4.85
C THR A 15 3.27 3.48 5.58
N TRP A 16 3.90 3.84 6.71
CA TRP A 16 4.65 2.87 7.52
C TRP A 16 3.75 1.76 8.06
N CYS A 17 2.56 2.11 8.56
CA CYS A 17 1.64 1.17 9.17
C CYS A 17 1.19 0.11 8.16
N VAL A 18 0.79 0.54 6.96
CA VAL A 18 0.39 -0.39 5.88
C VAL A 18 1.52 -1.34 5.52
N LYS A 19 2.73 -0.82 5.24
CA LYS A 19 3.87 -1.69 4.91
C LYS A 19 4.21 -2.66 6.04
N LEU A 20 4.18 -2.20 7.30
CA LEU A 20 4.43 -3.05 8.46
C LEU A 20 3.46 -4.25 8.50
N TRP A 21 2.17 -4.04 8.23
CA TRP A 21 1.19 -5.12 8.22
C TRP A 21 1.36 -6.05 7.03
N ILE A 22 1.64 -5.52 5.83
CA ILE A 22 1.97 -6.33 4.66
C ILE A 22 3.14 -7.27 4.97
N ASP A 23 4.21 -6.77 5.60
CA ASP A 23 5.42 -7.56 5.89
C ASP A 23 5.23 -8.60 6.98
N ASN A 24 4.37 -8.32 7.96
CA ASN A 24 4.16 -9.22 9.09
C ASN A 24 3.16 -10.35 8.77
N GLU A 25 2.29 -10.15 7.79
CA GLU A 25 1.32 -11.15 7.36
C GLU A 25 1.87 -11.96 6.17
N GLU A 26 2.29 -13.20 6.44
CA GLU A 26 2.93 -14.07 5.44
C GLU A 26 2.13 -14.19 4.13
N SER A 27 0.80 -14.28 4.20
CA SER A 27 -0.06 -14.34 3.02
C SER A 27 0.00 -13.05 2.19
N SER A 28 -0.07 -11.90 2.86
CA SER A 28 -0.08 -10.57 2.25
C SER A 28 1.30 -10.26 1.64
N TYR A 29 2.36 -10.53 2.38
CA TYR A 29 3.75 -10.41 1.92
C TYR A 29 3.99 -11.23 0.65
N ASN A 30 3.70 -12.54 0.68
CA ASN A 30 3.93 -13.42 -0.46
C ASN A 30 3.08 -13.02 -1.68
N TYR A 31 1.82 -12.64 -1.46
CA TYR A 31 0.93 -12.20 -2.53
C TYR A 31 1.49 -10.99 -3.28
N TRP A 32 1.82 -9.92 -2.55
CA TRP A 32 2.32 -8.69 -3.17
C TRP A 32 3.72 -8.84 -3.77
N LEU A 33 4.57 -9.67 -3.17
CA LEU A 33 5.90 -9.97 -3.72
C LEU A 33 5.80 -10.74 -5.04
N GLU A 34 4.94 -11.76 -5.12
CA GLU A 34 4.72 -12.49 -6.38
C GLU A 34 4.09 -11.60 -7.44
N ARG A 35 3.09 -10.79 -7.07
CA ARG A 35 2.48 -9.83 -8.02
C ARG A 35 3.50 -8.83 -8.57
N ALA A 36 4.40 -8.34 -7.72
CA ALA A 36 5.47 -7.45 -8.16
C ALA A 36 6.43 -8.13 -9.18
N LYS A 37 6.74 -9.43 -8.99
CA LYS A 37 7.55 -10.20 -9.96
C LYS A 37 6.83 -10.33 -11.31
N GLU A 38 5.54 -10.62 -11.30
CA GLU A 38 4.74 -10.71 -12.53
C GLU A 38 4.75 -9.39 -13.31
N ILE A 39 4.53 -8.25 -12.63
CA ILE A 39 4.56 -6.92 -13.25
C ILE A 39 5.94 -6.63 -13.87
N LEU A 40 7.03 -7.03 -13.21
CA LEU A 40 8.39 -6.89 -13.74
C LEU A 40 8.61 -7.72 -15.02
N GLU A 41 7.99 -8.90 -15.11
CA GLU A 41 8.06 -9.77 -16.30
C GLU A 41 7.20 -9.27 -17.47
N GLU A 42 6.06 -8.63 -17.18
CA GLU A 42 5.10 -8.12 -18.17
C GLU A 42 5.66 -6.95 -19.02
N LYS A 43 6.80 -6.35 -18.63
CA LYS A 43 7.45 -5.22 -19.31
C LYS A 43 6.53 -4.01 -19.51
N VAL A 44 5.71 -3.71 -18.52
CA VAL A 44 4.86 -2.51 -18.49
C VAL A 44 5.76 -1.27 -18.32
N ASP A 45 5.46 -0.16 -19.02
CA ASP A 45 6.27 1.06 -18.94
C ASP A 45 6.19 1.78 -17.58
N VAL A 46 5.15 1.49 -16.79
CA VAL A 46 4.81 2.22 -15.54
C VAL A 46 4.65 1.28 -14.33
N ILE A 47 5.54 0.30 -14.19
CA ILE A 47 5.49 -0.77 -13.18
C ILE A 47 5.12 -0.31 -11.75
N THR A 48 5.73 0.78 -11.27
CA THR A 48 5.52 1.26 -9.90
C THR A 48 4.13 1.85 -9.72
N LEU A 49 3.64 2.59 -10.71
CA LEU A 49 2.28 3.12 -10.67
C LEU A 49 1.26 1.99 -10.75
N THR A 50 1.49 1.00 -11.60
CA THR A 50 0.63 -0.20 -11.70
C THR A 50 0.49 -0.89 -10.36
N LEU A 51 1.60 -1.22 -9.70
CA LEU A 51 1.54 -1.88 -8.39
C LEU A 51 0.95 -0.96 -7.30
N ALA A 52 1.21 0.35 -7.35
CA ALA A 52 0.65 1.30 -6.39
C ALA A 52 -0.88 1.41 -6.50
N ASP A 53 -1.40 1.44 -7.72
CA ASP A 53 -2.85 1.45 -7.98
C ASP A 53 -3.48 0.14 -7.51
N GLU A 54 -2.89 -1.01 -7.83
CA GLU A 54 -3.37 -2.33 -7.37
C GLU A 54 -3.35 -2.46 -5.83
N LEU A 55 -2.28 -1.97 -5.17
CA LEU A 55 -2.20 -1.94 -3.71
C LEU A 55 -3.34 -1.11 -3.12
N LYS A 56 -3.58 0.08 -3.67
CA LYS A 56 -4.64 0.97 -3.20
C LYS A 56 -6.01 0.33 -3.38
N GLU A 57 -6.31 -0.14 -4.59
CA GLU A 57 -7.60 -0.78 -4.91
C GLU A 57 -7.85 -2.00 -4.01
N GLY A 58 -6.87 -2.89 -3.85
CA GLY A 58 -7.02 -4.07 -2.99
C GLY A 58 -7.28 -3.74 -1.51
N HIS A 59 -6.74 -2.63 -1.00
CA HIS A 59 -7.00 -2.19 0.37
C HIS A 59 -8.34 -1.46 0.51
N GLU A 60 -8.78 -0.73 -0.51
CA GLU A 60 -10.13 -0.12 -0.55
C GLU A 60 -11.21 -1.22 -0.60
N GLU A 61 -11.03 -2.25 -1.44
CA GLU A 61 -11.92 -3.43 -1.49
C GLU A 61 -11.96 -4.18 -0.16
N ALA A 62 -10.80 -4.45 0.44
CA ALA A 62 -10.73 -5.11 1.74
C ALA A 62 -11.42 -4.31 2.86
N MET A 63 -11.37 -2.97 2.79
CA MET A 63 -12.08 -2.10 3.71
C MET A 63 -13.60 -2.20 3.51
N GLU A 64 -14.09 -2.22 2.27
CA GLU A 64 -15.51 -2.40 1.96
C GLU A 64 -16.04 -3.74 2.50
N ASP A 65 -15.27 -4.81 2.34
CA ASP A 65 -15.62 -6.15 2.85
C ASP A 65 -15.60 -6.23 4.39
N ALA A 66 -14.64 -5.54 5.03
CA ALA A 66 -14.50 -5.55 6.49
C ALA A 66 -15.50 -4.62 7.21
N CYS A 67 -15.93 -3.54 6.56
CA CYS A 67 -16.84 -2.56 7.14
C CYS A 67 -18.31 -2.92 6.86
N ILE A 68 -19.01 -3.42 7.88
CA ILE A 68 -20.44 -3.78 7.80
C ILE A 68 -21.38 -2.55 7.67
N ALA A 69 -20.87 -1.32 7.58
CA ALA A 69 -21.68 -0.12 7.73
C ALA A 69 -21.77 0.71 6.45
N GLU A 70 -23.01 0.81 5.94
CA GLU A 70 -23.47 1.99 5.21
C GLU A 70 -23.03 3.26 5.98
N VAL A 71 -22.11 4.02 5.40
CA VAL A 71 -21.75 5.43 5.70
C VAL A 71 -21.73 5.83 7.19
N GLY A 72 -20.54 6.10 7.75
CA GLY A 72 -20.42 6.63 9.11
C GLY A 72 -19.02 7.15 9.48
N VAL A 73 -18.89 7.73 10.68
CA VAL A 73 -17.66 8.42 11.13
C VAL A 73 -16.41 7.55 11.06
N PHE A 74 -16.51 6.25 11.35
CA PHE A 74 -15.36 5.35 11.26
C PHE A 74 -14.94 5.08 9.81
N THR A 75 -15.91 4.94 8.90
CA THR A 75 -15.66 4.84 7.45
C THR A 75 -15.00 6.11 6.92
N ASP A 76 -15.47 7.30 7.31
CA ASP A 76 -14.87 8.57 6.90
C ASP A 76 -13.43 8.71 7.41
N LEU A 77 -13.17 8.34 8.67
CA LEU A 77 -11.84 8.37 9.26
C LEU A 77 -10.89 7.36 8.62
N LEU A 78 -11.36 6.14 8.34
CA LEU A 78 -10.55 5.10 7.67
C LEU A 78 -10.24 5.49 6.23
N ASN A 79 -11.22 5.98 5.47
CA ASN A 79 -11.00 6.51 4.13
C ASN A 79 -10.00 7.66 4.12
N SER A 80 -10.13 8.59 5.08
CA SER A 80 -9.16 9.67 5.21
C SER A 80 -7.75 9.14 5.48
N ALA A 81 -7.60 8.14 6.36
CA ALA A 81 -6.29 7.56 6.66
C ALA A 81 -5.69 6.81 5.46
N LEU A 82 -6.48 6.01 4.76
CA LEU A 82 -6.04 5.31 3.54
C LEU A 82 -5.70 6.28 2.40
N GLY A 83 -6.38 7.42 2.33
CA GLY A 83 -6.10 8.50 1.38
C GLY A 83 -4.73 9.18 1.60
N GLU A 84 -4.18 9.14 2.81
CA GLU A 84 -2.86 9.69 3.13
C GLU A 84 -1.71 8.70 2.89
N VAL A 85 -2.01 7.42 2.61
CA VAL A 85 -0.97 6.42 2.33
C VAL A 85 -0.24 6.76 1.02
N ASN A 86 1.10 6.81 1.09
CA ASN A 86 1.94 6.92 -0.09
C ASN A 86 2.12 5.53 -0.74
N TRP A 87 1.11 5.09 -1.47
CA TRP A 87 1.08 3.79 -2.15
C TRP A 87 2.25 3.59 -3.12
N TYR A 88 2.71 4.67 -3.76
CA TYR A 88 3.86 4.64 -4.66
C TYR A 88 5.15 4.24 -3.93
N GLU A 89 5.39 4.78 -2.74
CA GLU A 89 6.59 4.45 -1.96
C GLU A 89 6.57 2.98 -1.49
N ILE A 90 5.39 2.45 -1.13
CA ILE A 90 5.22 1.03 -0.80
C ILE A 90 5.52 0.16 -2.03
N ALA A 91 4.96 0.52 -3.19
CA ALA A 91 5.21 -0.19 -4.45
C ALA A 91 6.70 -0.19 -4.83
N GLU A 92 7.41 0.94 -4.69
CA GLU A 92 8.86 1.00 -4.92
C GLU A 92 9.62 0.05 -4.01
N SER A 93 9.25 -0.01 -2.72
CA SER A 93 9.89 -0.91 -1.76
C SER A 93 9.71 -2.38 -2.15
N ILE A 94 8.50 -2.78 -2.53
CA ILE A 94 8.19 -4.19 -2.88
C ILE A 94 8.84 -4.55 -4.22
N LEU A 95 8.80 -3.68 -5.23
CA LEU A 95 9.44 -3.92 -6.53
C LEU A 95 10.95 -4.04 -6.41
N LYS A 96 11.56 -3.22 -5.55
CA LYS A 96 12.99 -3.33 -5.28
C LYS A 96 13.31 -4.72 -4.72
N GLU A 97 12.56 -5.16 -3.71
CA GLU A 97 12.74 -6.48 -3.09
C GLU A 97 12.49 -7.63 -4.09
N ALA A 98 11.47 -7.51 -4.95
CA ALA A 98 11.18 -8.48 -6.01
C ALA A 98 12.28 -8.58 -7.09
N SER A 99 13.12 -7.54 -7.22
CA SER A 99 14.21 -7.47 -8.19
C SER A 99 15.57 -7.97 -7.69
N GLU A 100 15.68 -8.27 -6.38
CA GLU A 100 16.89 -8.81 -5.73
C GLU A 100 16.98 -10.34 -5.87
#